data_AF-A0A1Q9NNJ5-F1
#
_entry.id   AF-A0A1Q9NNJ5-F1
#
_cell.length_a   1.000
_cell.length_b   1.000
_cell.length_c   1.000
_cell.angle_alpha   90.00
_cell.angle_beta   90.00
_cell.angle_gamma   90.00
#
_symmetry.space_group_name_H-M   'P 1'
#
loop_
_entity.id
_entity.type
_entity.pdbx_description
1 polymer ?
#
loop_
_entity_poly.entity_id
_entity_poly.type
_entity_poly.pdbx_seq_one_letter_code
_entity_poly.pdbx_strand_id
1 'polypeptide(L)'
;MRSPYGEFIAKKIVSELKKMQLIKEELSFKSGVVTYQNGSIHPLTEKFLIEDGINKNQTNRHQARLVDNYPEYFSETKLFIAMTNEHRKILNKKGYLNNYLLSEVANKGQEEILDPYLYPEIEEEIFANIKEYTKRFIYELVKL
;
A
#
# COMPACT_ATOMS: atom_id res chain seq x y z
N MET A 1 -8.09 0.49 5.08
CA MET A 1 -7.90 -0.98 5.23
C MET A 1 -6.80 -1.50 4.31
N ARG A 2 -6.97 -1.38 2.98
CA ARG A 2 -6.03 -1.94 1.99
C ARG A 2 -4.64 -1.28 1.96
N SER A 3 -4.57 0.03 1.76
CA SER A 3 -3.30 0.74 1.54
C SER A 3 -2.33 0.73 2.74
N PRO A 4 -2.77 0.80 4.02
CA PRO A 4 -1.85 0.64 5.14
C PRO A 4 -1.17 -0.73 5.15
N TYR A 5 -1.90 -1.81 4.84
CA TYR A 5 -1.30 -3.14 4.79
C TYR A 5 -0.14 -3.20 3.77
N GLY A 6 -0.37 -2.73 2.55
CA GLY A 6 0.67 -2.64 1.52
C GLY A 6 1.88 -1.79 1.93
N GLU A 7 1.68 -0.64 2.57
CA GLU A 7 2.78 0.21 3.07
C GLU A 7 3.69 -0.55 4.05
N PHE A 8 3.08 -1.25 5.01
CA PHE A 8 3.80 -1.97 6.05
C PHE A 8 4.55 -3.19 5.50
N ILE A 9 3.92 -3.95 4.60
CA ILE A 9 4.58 -5.07 3.90
C ILE A 9 5.76 -4.56 3.06
N ALA A 10 5.59 -3.48 2.28
CA ALA A 10 6.67 -2.89 1.50
C ALA A 10 7.85 -2.48 2.38
N LYS A 11 7.60 -1.79 3.51
CA LYS A 11 8.63 -1.40 4.47
C LYS A 11 9.36 -2.60 5.07
N LYS A 12 8.63 -3.66 5.40
CA LYS A 12 9.21 -4.90 5.93
C LYS A 12 10.17 -5.52 4.91
N ILE A 13 9.72 -5.73 3.68
CA ILE A 13 10.51 -6.34 2.60
C ILE A 13 11.75 -5.49 2.30
N VAL A 14 11.61 -4.18 2.15
CA VAL A 14 12.75 -3.27 1.89
C VAL A 14 13.75 -3.27 3.04
N SER A 15 13.28 -3.34 4.29
CA SER A 15 14.15 -3.48 5.46
C SER A 15 14.95 -4.79 5.45
N GLU A 16 14.31 -5.90 5.07
CA GLU A 16 14.96 -7.21 4.93
C GLU A 16 16.01 -7.18 3.80
N LEU A 17 15.65 -6.67 2.63
CA LEU A 17 16.58 -6.53 1.49
C LEU A 17 17.78 -5.63 1.83
N LYS A 18 17.57 -4.54 2.57
CA LYS A 18 18.66 -3.67 3.07
C LYS A 18 19.58 -4.42 4.04
N LYS A 19 19.04 -5.21 4.98
CA LYS A 19 19.85 -6.04 5.89
C LYS A 19 20.69 -7.08 5.14
N MET A 20 20.15 -7.62 4.05
CA MET A 20 20.84 -8.55 3.15
C MET A 20 21.80 -7.86 2.16
N GLN A 21 21.91 -6.53 2.22
CA GLN A 21 22.74 -5.71 1.32
C GLN A 21 22.38 -5.86 -0.17
N LEU A 22 21.15 -6.24 -0.48
CA LEU A 22 20.66 -6.43 -1.86
C LEU A 22 20.26 -5.10 -2.52
N ILE A 23 19.95 -4.07 -1.72
CA ILE A 23 19.58 -2.74 -2.20
C ILE A 23 20.28 -1.67 -1.37
N LYS A 24 20.64 -0.54 -1.99
CA LYS A 24 21.28 0.61 -1.32
C LYS A 24 20.41 1.86 -1.32
N GLU A 25 19.34 1.83 -2.11
CA GLU A 25 18.44 2.93 -2.36
C GLU A 25 17.56 3.24 -1.13
N GLU A 26 17.35 4.52 -0.90
CA GLU A 26 16.38 5.04 0.06
C GLU A 26 14.98 5.00 -0.58
N LEU A 27 14.21 3.95 -0.29
CA LEU A 27 12.81 3.82 -0.70
C LEU A 27 11.88 4.20 0.47
N SER A 28 10.94 5.11 0.21
CA SER A 28 9.94 5.56 1.17
C SER A 28 8.54 5.16 0.71
N PHE A 29 7.80 4.51 1.60
CA PHE A 29 6.43 4.08 1.34
C PHE A 29 5.50 4.74 2.34
N LYS A 30 4.43 5.32 1.80
CA LYS A 30 3.40 6.01 2.56
C LYS A 30 2.05 5.63 1.95
N SER A 31 1.14 5.14 2.76
CA SER A 31 -0.25 4.98 2.34
C SER A 31 -1.00 6.30 2.50
N GLY A 32 -1.96 6.50 1.62
CA GLY A 32 -2.88 7.63 1.61
C GLY A 32 -4.31 7.17 1.44
N VAL A 33 -5.24 8.06 1.74
CA VAL A 33 -6.67 7.85 1.54
C VAL A 33 -7.23 8.91 0.60
N VAL A 34 -8.11 8.48 -0.30
CA VAL A 34 -8.73 9.31 -1.33
C VAL A 34 -10.18 9.72 -1.02
N THR A 35 -10.84 9.05 -0.06
CA THR A 35 -12.29 9.22 0.21
C THR A 35 -12.65 9.40 1.68
N TYR A 36 -12.10 8.61 2.61
CA TYR A 36 -12.50 8.62 4.03
C TYR A 36 -11.32 8.77 4.99
N GLN A 37 -11.41 9.68 5.95
CA GLN A 37 -10.38 9.84 6.97
C GLN A 37 -10.67 8.91 8.17
N ASN A 38 -10.05 7.73 8.20
CA ASN A 38 -10.01 6.92 9.42
C ASN A 38 -8.76 7.31 10.23
N GLY A 39 -8.90 7.73 11.48
CA GLY A 39 -7.77 8.18 12.30
C GLY A 39 -6.73 7.09 12.59
N SER A 40 -7.13 5.82 12.60
CA SER A 40 -6.31 4.65 12.94
C SER A 40 -6.40 3.54 11.89
N ILE A 41 -5.44 2.61 11.93
CA ILE A 41 -5.51 1.36 11.17
C ILE A 41 -6.75 0.58 11.62
N HIS A 42 -7.49 0.06 10.65
CA HIS A 42 -8.65 -0.79 10.93
C HIS A 42 -8.21 -2.09 11.62
N PRO A 43 -8.95 -2.59 12.65
CA PRO A 43 -8.57 -3.79 13.40
C PRO A 43 -8.26 -5.01 12.53
N LEU A 44 -9.04 -5.21 11.46
CA LEU A 44 -8.79 -6.29 10.50
C LEU A 44 -7.40 -6.19 9.85
N THR A 45 -7.01 -4.99 9.40
CA THR A 45 -5.67 -4.77 8.85
C THR A 45 -4.58 -5.01 9.90
N GLU A 46 -4.81 -4.58 11.15
CA GLU A 46 -3.87 -4.83 12.24
C GLU A 46 -3.69 -6.34 12.50
N LYS A 47 -4.77 -7.13 12.50
CA LYS A 47 -4.72 -8.60 12.64
C LYS A 47 -3.73 -9.22 11.64
N PHE A 48 -3.93 -8.97 10.34
CA PHE A 48 -3.06 -9.53 9.29
C PHE A 48 -1.62 -9.01 9.37
N LEU A 49 -1.40 -7.75 9.77
CA LEU A 49 -0.06 -7.22 10.00
C LEU A 49 0.67 -7.97 11.12
N ILE A 50 -0.03 -8.25 12.22
CA ILE A 50 0.53 -9.01 13.35
C ILE A 50 0.85 -10.44 12.95
N GLU A 51 -0.03 -11.10 12.18
CA GLU A 51 0.22 -12.44 11.61
C GLU A 51 1.46 -12.46 10.71
N ASP A 52 1.72 -11.36 9.99
CA ASP A 52 2.93 -11.15 9.22
C ASP A 52 4.16 -10.70 10.04
N GLY A 53 4.08 -10.75 11.37
CA GLY A 53 5.20 -10.44 12.27
C GLY A 53 5.51 -8.95 12.41
N ILE A 54 4.57 -8.07 12.08
CA ILE A 54 4.71 -6.63 12.30
C ILE A 54 4.26 -6.29 13.71
N ASN A 55 5.09 -5.53 14.42
CA ASN A 55 4.85 -5.24 15.82
C ASN A 55 3.66 -4.27 15.98
N LYS A 56 2.75 -4.57 16.91
CA LYS A 56 1.58 -3.73 17.23
C LYS A 56 1.92 -2.27 17.57
N ASN A 57 3.08 -2.02 18.17
CA ASN A 57 3.53 -0.65 18.44
C ASN A 57 3.83 0.15 17.16
N GLN A 58 4.15 -0.54 16.06
CA GLN A 58 4.35 0.09 14.76
C GLN A 58 3.01 0.42 14.10
N THR A 59 2.02 -0.47 14.20
CA THR A 59 0.66 -0.25 13.65
C THR A 59 -0.05 0.92 14.35
N ASN A 60 0.08 1.03 15.67
CA ASN A 60 -0.52 2.11 16.47
C ASN A 60 -0.02 3.51 16.13
N ARG A 61 1.17 3.64 15.52
CA ARG A 61 1.76 4.92 15.13
C ARG A 61 1.34 5.38 13.74
N HIS A 62 0.63 4.53 13.00
CA HIS A 62 0.15 4.89 11.68
C HIS A 62 -1.02 5.87 11.77
N GLN A 63 -0.91 6.97 11.01
CA GLN A 63 -1.98 7.95 10.85
C GLN A 63 -2.38 7.96 9.39
N ALA A 64 -3.69 7.91 9.11
CA ALA A 64 -4.17 8.01 7.74
C ALA A 64 -3.89 9.41 7.20
N ARG A 65 -3.37 9.45 5.97
CA ARG A 65 -3.07 10.69 5.26
C ARG A 65 -4.12 10.90 4.18
N LEU A 66 -5.11 11.74 4.47
CA LEU A 66 -6.08 12.15 3.45
C LEU A 66 -5.39 13.09 2.45
N VAL A 67 -5.57 12.86 1.16
CA VAL A 67 -4.95 13.66 0.08
C VAL A 67 -5.10 15.16 0.32
N ASP A 68 -6.31 15.59 0.70
CA ASP A 68 -6.65 16.99 0.87
C ASP A 68 -6.00 17.64 2.11
N ASN A 69 -5.59 16.84 3.10
CA ASN A 69 -4.98 17.33 4.34
C ASN A 69 -3.45 17.31 4.31
N TYR A 70 -2.84 16.69 3.29
CA TYR A 70 -1.39 16.48 3.21
C TYR A 70 -0.84 16.76 1.80
N PRO A 71 -1.19 17.88 1.15
CA PRO A 71 -0.84 18.14 -0.25
C PRO A 71 0.67 18.03 -0.54
N GLU A 72 1.53 18.38 0.41
CA GLU A 72 2.99 18.27 0.33
C GLU A 72 3.49 16.82 0.22
N TYR A 73 2.83 15.89 0.91
CA TYR A 73 3.19 14.48 0.82
C TYR A 73 2.89 13.92 -0.57
N PHE A 74 1.79 14.39 -1.17
CA PHE A 74 1.36 13.93 -2.48
C PHE A 74 2.18 14.61 -3.60
N SER A 75 2.60 15.87 -3.44
CA SER A 75 3.45 16.52 -4.44
C SER A 75 4.87 15.94 -4.50
N GLU A 76 5.41 15.46 -3.38
CA GLU A 76 6.71 14.76 -3.34
C GLU A 76 6.64 13.30 -3.79
N THR A 77 5.44 12.74 -3.91
CA THR A 77 5.24 11.34 -4.27
C THR A 77 5.51 11.14 -5.76
N LYS A 78 6.54 10.34 -6.07
CA LYS A 78 6.94 10.03 -7.44
C LYS A 78 5.95 9.11 -8.14
N LEU A 79 5.33 8.18 -7.41
CA LEU A 79 4.51 7.11 -7.97
C LEU A 79 3.36 6.80 -7.01
N PHE A 80 2.13 6.77 -7.53
CA PHE A 80 0.95 6.39 -6.76
C PHE A 80 0.52 4.97 -7.12
N ILE A 81 0.33 4.13 -6.11
CA ILE A 81 -0.21 2.78 -6.27
C ILE A 81 -1.65 2.75 -5.79
N ALA A 82 -2.56 2.51 -6.71
CA ALA A 82 -3.98 2.42 -6.50
C ALA A 82 -4.42 0.96 -6.32
N MET A 83 -5.52 0.77 -5.58
CA MET A 83 -6.11 -0.56 -5.38
C MET A 83 -7.21 -0.87 -6.40
N THR A 84 -7.90 0.16 -6.91
CA THR A 84 -9.00 0.04 -7.88
C THR A 84 -8.93 1.18 -8.90
N ASN A 85 -9.61 1.05 -10.03
CA ASN A 85 -9.72 2.11 -11.02
C ASN A 85 -10.49 3.32 -10.49
N GLU A 86 -11.40 3.13 -9.54
CA GLU A 86 -12.07 4.27 -8.89
C GLU A 86 -11.07 5.14 -8.11
N HIS A 87 -10.11 4.52 -7.40
CA HIS A 87 -9.02 5.28 -6.76
C HIS A 87 -8.19 6.04 -7.80
N ARG A 88 -7.89 5.43 -8.95
CA ARG A 88 -7.18 6.09 -10.06
C ARG A 88 -7.94 7.29 -10.61
N LYS A 89 -9.26 7.15 -10.83
CA LYS A 89 -10.11 8.26 -11.29
C LYS A 89 -10.05 9.43 -10.32
N ILE A 90 -10.07 9.17 -9.01
CA ILE A 90 -9.96 10.23 -7.99
C ILE A 90 -8.57 10.89 -8.02
N LEU A 91 -7.49 10.10 -8.08
CA LEU A 91 -6.13 10.61 -8.21
C LEU A 91 -5.95 11.49 -9.46
N ASN A 92 -6.47 11.03 -10.60
CA ASN A 92 -6.46 11.77 -11.87
C ASN A 92 -7.23 13.09 -11.77
N LYS A 93 -8.42 13.09 -11.17
CA LYS A 93 -9.21 14.31 -10.93
C LYS A 93 -8.47 15.33 -10.06
N LYS A 94 -7.59 14.86 -9.18
CA LYS A 94 -6.73 15.70 -8.32
C LYS A 94 -5.37 16.04 -8.95
N GLY A 95 -5.10 15.65 -10.20
CA GLY A 95 -3.88 15.98 -10.94
C GLY A 95 -2.71 15.01 -10.74
N TYR A 96 -2.89 13.90 -10.01
CA TYR A 96 -1.84 12.93 -9.73
C TYR A 96 -1.78 11.84 -10.81
N LEU A 97 -1.25 12.20 -11.99
CA LEU A 97 -1.32 11.34 -13.19
C LEU A 97 -0.38 10.13 -13.19
N ASN A 98 0.71 10.15 -12.41
CA ASN A 98 1.62 9.00 -12.33
C ASN A 98 1.10 7.94 -11.34
N ASN A 99 -0.02 7.30 -11.71
CA ASN A 99 -0.67 6.28 -10.91
C ASN A 99 -0.97 4.98 -11.68
N TYR A 100 -0.84 3.86 -10.98
CA TYR A 100 -1.04 2.51 -11.50
C TYR A 100 -1.76 1.66 -10.47
N LEU A 101 -2.46 0.63 -10.91
CA LEU A 101 -2.95 -0.42 -10.03
C LEU A 101 -1.78 -1.20 -9.41
N LEU A 102 -2.00 -1.77 -8.22
CA LEU A 102 -1.01 -2.64 -7.59
C LEU A 102 -0.71 -3.88 -8.46
N SER A 103 -1.72 -4.43 -9.13
CA SER A 103 -1.55 -5.50 -10.13
C SER A 103 -0.70 -5.03 -11.32
N GLU A 104 -1.00 -3.88 -11.92
CA GLU A 104 -0.26 -3.31 -13.05
C GLU A 104 1.26 -3.27 -12.78
N VAL A 105 1.66 -2.82 -11.58
CA VAL A 105 3.09 -2.73 -11.22
C VAL A 105 3.70 -4.06 -10.76
N ALA A 106 2.87 -5.05 -10.39
CA ALA A 106 3.33 -6.34 -9.89
C ALA A 106 3.46 -7.41 -10.98
N ASN A 107 2.58 -7.39 -11.98
CA ASN A 107 2.52 -8.43 -13.01
C ASN A 107 2.00 -7.94 -14.38
N LYS A 108 1.92 -6.62 -14.61
CA LYS A 108 1.31 -6.02 -15.82
C LYS A 108 -0.17 -6.39 -16.02
N GLY A 109 -0.83 -6.87 -14.97
CA GLY A 109 -2.26 -7.15 -14.95
C GLY A 109 -3.10 -5.88 -14.79
N GLN A 110 -4.42 -6.03 -14.77
CA GLN A 110 -5.37 -4.93 -14.57
C GLN A 110 -6.41 -5.25 -13.50
N GLU A 111 -6.11 -6.22 -12.64
CA GLU A 111 -7.00 -6.68 -11.58
C GLU A 111 -7.13 -5.63 -10.49
N GLU A 112 -8.36 -5.41 -10.03
CA GLU A 112 -8.65 -4.56 -8.88
C GLU A 112 -8.58 -5.36 -7.58
N ILE A 113 -8.09 -4.72 -6.52
CA ILE A 113 -8.13 -5.27 -5.17
C ILE A 113 -9.40 -4.79 -4.49
N LEU A 114 -10.34 -5.73 -4.37
CA LEU A 114 -11.63 -5.55 -3.71
C LEU A 114 -11.49 -5.04 -2.28
N ASP A 115 -12.50 -4.31 -1.79
CA ASP A 115 -12.48 -3.80 -0.42
C ASP A 115 -12.87 -4.90 0.58
N PRO A 116 -11.97 -5.31 1.50
CA PRO A 116 -12.28 -6.38 2.45
C PRO A 116 -13.41 -6.02 3.42
N TYR A 117 -13.75 -4.72 3.57
CA TYR A 117 -14.95 -4.33 4.32
C TYR A 117 -16.25 -4.76 3.62
N LEU A 118 -16.26 -4.76 2.28
CA LEU A 118 -17.43 -5.09 1.47
C LEU A 118 -17.51 -6.59 1.14
N TYR A 119 -16.40 -7.30 1.23
CA TYR A 119 -16.26 -8.72 0.89
C TYR A 119 -15.55 -9.49 2.02
N PRO A 120 -16.14 -9.56 3.23
CA PRO A 120 -15.52 -10.23 4.38
C PRO A 120 -15.29 -11.73 4.17
N GLU A 121 -16.09 -12.38 3.32
CA GLU A 121 -16.00 -13.81 3.01
C GLU A 121 -14.71 -14.21 2.25
N ILE A 122 -14.05 -13.25 1.61
CA ILE A 122 -12.78 -13.42 0.89
C ILE A 122 -11.68 -12.49 1.44
N GLU A 123 -11.79 -12.03 2.69
CA GLU A 123 -10.82 -11.09 3.26
C GLU A 123 -9.39 -11.63 3.22
N GLU A 124 -9.19 -12.92 3.53
CA GLU A 124 -7.88 -13.57 3.53
C GLU A 124 -7.24 -13.55 2.13
N GLU A 125 -8.03 -13.83 1.09
CA GLU A 125 -7.57 -13.78 -0.30
C GLU A 125 -7.19 -12.35 -0.71
N ILE A 126 -7.98 -11.36 -0.30
CA ILE A 126 -7.68 -9.95 -0.56
C ILE A 126 -6.34 -9.54 0.07
N PHE A 127 -6.11 -9.88 1.34
CA PHE A 127 -4.83 -9.57 2.00
C PHE A 127 -3.66 -10.35 1.40
N ALA A 128 -3.87 -11.63 1.04
CA ALA A 128 -2.86 -12.42 0.34
C ALA A 128 -2.46 -11.79 -1.01
N ASN A 129 -3.45 -11.33 -1.79
CA ASN A 129 -3.20 -10.65 -3.07
C ASN A 129 -2.44 -9.33 -2.88
N ILE A 130 -2.79 -8.52 -1.87
CA ILE A 130 -2.04 -7.29 -1.57
C ILE A 130 -0.59 -7.63 -1.22
N LYS A 131 -0.36 -8.65 -0.38
CA LYS A 131 0.98 -9.06 0.04
C LYS A 131 1.82 -9.53 -1.15
N GLU A 132 1.27 -10.43 -1.95
CA GLU A 132 1.97 -11.01 -3.10
C GLU A 132 2.29 -9.95 -4.16
N TYR A 133 1.32 -9.11 -4.52
CA TYR A 133 1.58 -8.04 -5.48
C TYR A 133 2.54 -6.98 -4.95
N THR A 134 2.46 -6.63 -3.66
CA THR A 134 3.44 -5.72 -3.04
C THR A 134 4.84 -6.31 -3.12
N LYS A 135 5.00 -7.60 -2.81
CA LYS A 135 6.29 -8.29 -2.90
C LYS A 135 6.87 -8.24 -4.31
N ARG A 136 6.08 -8.62 -5.32
CA ARG A 136 6.49 -8.58 -6.73
C ARG A 136 6.87 -7.18 -7.16
N PHE A 137 6.05 -6.19 -6.83
CA PHE A 137 6.34 -4.79 -7.15
C PHE A 137 7.70 -4.34 -6.58
N ILE A 138 7.98 -4.65 -5.31
CA ILE A 138 9.27 -4.29 -4.71
C ILE A 138 10.42 -4.97 -5.44
N TYR A 139 10.31 -6.26 -5.74
CA TYR A 139 11.35 -7.03 -6.45
C TYR A 139 11.61 -6.47 -7.86
N GLU A 140 10.55 -6.20 -8.63
CA GLU A 140 10.65 -5.53 -9.93
C GLU A 140 11.28 -4.13 -9.82
N LEU A 141 10.89 -3.35 -8.80
CA LEU A 141 11.42 -2.00 -8.56
C LEU A 141 12.92 -2.01 -8.31
N VAL A 142 13.44 -3.05 -7.65
CA VAL A 142 14.87 -3.19 -7.31
C VAL A 142 15.62 -4.16 -8.22
N LYS A 143 14.96 -4.68 -9.27
CA LYS A 143 15.50 -5.62 -10.26
C LYS A 143 16.07 -6.91 -9.65
N LEU A 144 15.37 -7.47 -8.67
CA LEU A 144 15.63 -8.78 -8.06
C LEU A 144 14.57 -9.78 -8.52
#